data_AF-A0A382Y5G8-F1
#
_entry.id   AF-A0A382Y5G8-F1
#
_cell.length_a   1.000
_cell.length_b   1.000
_cell.length_c   1.000
_cell.angle_alpha   90.00
_cell.angle_beta   90.00
_cell.angle_gamma   90.00
#
_symmetry.space_group_name_H-M   'P 1'
#
loop_
_entity.id
_entity.type
_entity.pdbx_description
1 polymer ?
#
loop_
_entity_poly.entity_id
_entity_poly.type
_entity_poly.pdbx_seq_one_letter_code
_entity_poly.pdbx_strand_id
1 'polypeptide(L)'
;LKSYRRLKWGGKAGNARSRVGLMTKATLALQTERIFRTNEKPVVKLSTRNVKKVTVKQYFLDLEAYFRKTHAIGSIDHLDIALIEPDKSWEVEVKDYADYRPSVQDIEVPFAGAKSGVCLVNVSDENFESTTLVIRSDLDLILKSSRREALVFVENRRTGKPATGVKVLLSDGKKVFGTGATEKDGVFRKKFEELKSIDSLRVFAIAEGHVASNIIGLSGLKFGTGLAAKGYLYTDRPAYQPGETVKLRGIIRDVRDGAFVTPEGK
;
A
#
# COMPACT_ATOMS: atom_id res chain seq x y z
N LEU A 1 35.64 13.47 -11.00
CA LEU A 1 36.34 12.14 -11.05
C LEU A 1 37.86 12.24 -10.92
N LYS A 2 38.56 13.03 -11.75
CA LYS A 2 40.04 13.13 -11.75
C LYS A 2 40.62 13.45 -10.36
N SER A 3 40.01 14.37 -9.60
CA SER A 3 40.46 14.73 -8.25
C SER A 3 40.40 13.57 -7.25
N TYR A 4 39.32 12.77 -7.26
CA TYR A 4 39.21 11.59 -6.40
C TYR A 4 40.23 10.51 -6.77
N ARG A 5 40.50 10.29 -8.06
CA ARG A 5 41.51 9.32 -8.52
C ARG A 5 42.95 9.71 -8.13
N ARG A 6 43.23 11.00 -7.94
CA ARG A 6 44.54 11.50 -7.47
C ARG A 6 44.77 11.24 -5.99
N LEU A 7 43.70 11.17 -5.17
CA LEU A 7 43.83 10.96 -3.73
C LEU A 7 44.05 9.47 -3.39
N LYS A 8 45.31 9.03 -3.49
CA LYS A 8 45.73 7.65 -3.20
C LYS A 8 46.31 7.44 -1.80
N TRP A 9 46.50 8.52 -1.02
CA TRP A 9 47.20 8.51 0.27
C TRP A 9 46.43 9.28 1.35
N GLY A 10 46.78 9.06 2.62
CA GLY A 10 46.16 9.70 3.80
C GLY A 10 44.80 9.11 4.21
N GLY A 11 44.26 9.59 5.34
CA GLY A 11 43.05 9.04 5.97
C GLY A 11 41.75 9.14 5.13
N LYS A 12 41.74 9.91 4.04
CA LYS A 12 40.60 10.04 3.11
C LYS A 12 40.74 9.23 1.82
N ALA A 13 41.87 8.53 1.61
CA ALA A 13 42.09 7.71 0.41
C ALA A 13 41.08 6.56 0.26
N GLY A 14 40.62 5.97 1.37
CA GLY A 14 39.56 4.96 1.36
C GLY A 14 38.24 5.55 0.83
N ASN A 15 37.82 6.69 1.37
CA ASN A 15 36.60 7.38 0.94
C ASN A 15 36.65 7.80 -0.53
N ALA A 16 37.80 8.28 -1.00
CA ALA A 16 37.98 8.63 -2.41
C ALA A 16 37.86 7.41 -3.32
N ARG A 17 38.44 6.27 -2.95
CA ARG A 17 38.29 5.01 -3.68
C ARG A 17 36.82 4.55 -3.73
N SER A 18 36.12 4.56 -2.61
CA SER A 18 34.69 4.22 -2.57
C SER A 18 33.84 5.16 -3.43
N ARG A 19 34.15 6.47 -3.41
CA ARG A 19 33.43 7.46 -4.24
C ARG A 19 33.69 7.25 -5.73
N VAL A 20 34.91 6.89 -6.13
CA VAL A 20 35.21 6.51 -7.52
C VAL A 20 34.36 5.32 -7.92
N GLY A 21 34.33 4.25 -7.10
CA GLY A 21 33.51 3.07 -7.36
C GLY A 21 32.02 3.39 -7.56
N LEU A 22 31.45 4.24 -6.70
CA LEU A 22 30.05 4.68 -6.83
C LEU A 22 29.77 5.55 -8.08
N MET A 23 30.75 6.31 -8.55
CA MET A 23 30.59 7.14 -9.76
C MET A 23 30.75 6.33 -11.04
N THR A 24 31.63 5.33 -11.03
CA THR A 24 31.90 4.49 -12.21
C THR A 24 30.93 3.31 -12.35
N LYS A 25 30.24 2.93 -11.27
CA LYS A 25 29.21 1.88 -11.32
C LYS A 25 28.02 2.34 -12.16
N ALA A 26 27.57 1.50 -13.07
CA ALA A 26 26.31 1.69 -13.78
C ALA A 26 25.13 1.40 -12.84
N THR A 27 24.09 2.23 -12.93
CA THR A 27 22.88 2.07 -12.13
C THR A 27 21.67 2.41 -12.98
N LEU A 28 20.61 1.62 -12.79
CA LEU A 28 19.30 1.82 -13.40
C LEU A 28 18.26 1.58 -12.30
N ALA A 29 17.36 2.53 -12.11
CA ALA A 29 16.25 2.41 -11.18
C ALA A 29 15.00 3.03 -11.81
N LEU A 30 13.87 2.33 -11.65
CA LEU A 30 12.58 2.72 -12.20
C LEU A 30 11.56 2.85 -11.06
N GLN A 31 10.76 3.91 -11.10
CA GLN A 31 9.72 4.12 -10.10
C GLN A 31 8.47 4.75 -10.71
N THR A 32 7.30 4.20 -10.37
CA THR A 32 6.02 4.90 -10.50
C THR A 32 5.73 5.66 -9.21
N GLU A 33 5.57 6.97 -9.29
CA GLU A 33 5.43 7.81 -8.07
C GLU A 33 4.00 7.83 -7.52
N ARG A 34 3.00 7.62 -8.37
CA ARG A 34 1.59 7.74 -8.00
C ARG A 34 0.67 7.00 -8.97
N ILE A 35 -0.59 6.89 -8.57
CA ILE A 35 -1.69 6.51 -9.46
C ILE A 35 -2.05 7.73 -10.33
N PHE A 36 -2.28 7.48 -11.61
CA PHE A 36 -2.69 8.50 -12.59
C PHE A 36 -4.20 8.41 -12.85
N ARG A 37 -4.81 9.54 -13.15
CA ARG A 37 -6.23 9.64 -13.55
C ARG A 37 -6.36 9.56 -15.07
N THR A 38 -7.57 9.32 -15.57
CA THR A 38 -7.83 9.17 -17.01
C THR A 38 -7.63 10.45 -17.82
N ASN A 39 -7.59 11.61 -17.17
CA ASN A 39 -7.23 12.90 -17.78
C ASN A 39 -5.74 13.22 -17.70
N GLU A 40 -4.92 12.36 -17.08
CA GLU A 40 -3.49 12.55 -16.94
C GLU A 40 -2.72 11.62 -17.88
N LYS A 41 -1.49 12.00 -18.19
CA LYS A 41 -0.53 11.14 -18.91
C LYS A 41 0.32 10.38 -17.90
N PRO A 42 0.22 9.04 -17.85
CA PRO A 42 1.07 8.26 -16.94
C PRO A 42 2.54 8.39 -17.32
N VAL A 43 3.39 8.52 -16.31
CA VAL A 43 4.84 8.56 -16.47
C VAL A 43 5.51 7.65 -15.45
N VAL A 44 6.66 7.12 -15.80
CA VAL A 44 7.58 6.45 -14.88
C VAL A 44 8.88 7.25 -14.77
N LYS A 45 9.41 7.36 -13.56
CA LYS A 45 10.66 8.05 -13.29
C LYS A 45 11.82 7.09 -13.47
N LEU A 46 12.65 7.35 -14.46
CA LEU A 46 13.89 6.61 -14.72
C LEU A 46 15.07 7.38 -14.11
N SER A 47 15.80 6.75 -13.20
CA SER A 47 17.06 7.23 -12.65
C SER A 47 18.22 6.36 -13.15
N THR A 48 19.18 6.95 -13.83
CA THR A 48 20.31 6.23 -14.42
C THR A 48 21.65 6.86 -14.08
N ARG A 49 22.71 6.06 -14.20
CA ARG A 49 24.10 6.54 -14.27
C ARG A 49 24.88 5.57 -15.14
N ASN A 50 25.72 6.10 -16.04
CA ASN A 50 26.52 5.32 -16.98
C ASN A 50 25.70 4.39 -17.90
N VAL A 51 24.42 4.71 -18.13
CA VAL A 51 23.53 4.04 -19.08
C VAL A 51 23.13 5.08 -20.14
N LYS A 52 23.40 4.79 -21.42
CA LYS A 52 23.16 5.73 -22.54
C LYS A 52 21.74 5.67 -23.06
N LYS A 53 21.20 4.46 -23.13
CA LYS A 53 19.97 4.11 -23.80
C LYS A 53 19.36 2.92 -23.08
N VAL A 54 18.04 2.87 -23.05
CA VAL A 54 17.28 1.76 -22.47
C VAL A 54 16.19 1.32 -23.44
N THR A 55 15.85 0.04 -23.37
CA THR A 55 14.66 -0.52 -24.00
C THR A 55 13.54 -0.50 -22.97
N VAL A 56 12.38 0.02 -23.35
CA VAL A 56 11.18 0.06 -22.52
C VAL A 56 10.15 -0.88 -23.10
N LYS A 57 9.61 -1.77 -22.26
CA LYS A 57 8.57 -2.73 -22.63
C LYS A 57 7.35 -2.53 -21.74
N GLN A 58 6.18 -2.48 -22.35
CA GLN A 58 4.88 -2.33 -21.68
C GLN A 58 4.08 -3.62 -21.79
N TYR A 59 3.47 -4.02 -20.67
CA TYR A 59 2.63 -5.21 -20.58
C TYR A 59 1.33 -4.87 -19.83
N PHE A 60 0.18 -4.86 -20.50
CA PHE A 60 -1.11 -4.71 -19.85
C PHE A 60 -1.44 -5.94 -19.01
N LEU A 61 -1.98 -5.70 -17.81
CA LEU A 61 -2.30 -6.74 -16.86
C LEU A 61 -3.79 -6.77 -16.53
N ASP A 62 -4.32 -7.98 -16.40
CA ASP A 62 -5.52 -8.22 -15.62
C ASP A 62 -5.15 -8.25 -14.12
N LEU A 63 -5.25 -7.09 -13.47
CA LEU A 63 -4.93 -6.97 -12.06
C LEU A 63 -5.93 -7.69 -11.15
N GLU A 64 -7.17 -7.96 -11.59
CA GLU A 64 -8.10 -8.78 -10.83
C GLU A 64 -7.61 -10.23 -10.78
N ALA A 65 -7.26 -10.80 -11.93
CA ALA A 65 -6.72 -12.16 -12.02
C ALA A 65 -5.44 -12.29 -11.19
N TYR A 66 -4.54 -11.29 -11.27
CA TYR A 66 -3.34 -11.24 -10.45
C TYR A 66 -3.67 -11.23 -8.95
N PHE A 67 -4.54 -10.31 -8.49
CA PHE A 67 -4.92 -10.21 -7.08
C PHE A 67 -5.58 -11.49 -6.57
N ARG A 68 -6.39 -12.17 -7.38
CA ARG A 68 -6.99 -13.45 -7.00
C ARG A 68 -5.97 -14.56 -6.80
N LYS A 69 -4.86 -14.54 -7.54
CA LYS A 69 -3.79 -15.54 -7.47
C LYS A 69 -2.79 -15.24 -6.36
N THR A 70 -2.42 -13.98 -6.18
CA THR A 70 -1.32 -13.57 -5.27
C THR A 70 -1.82 -12.96 -3.97
N HIS A 71 -3.09 -12.58 -3.91
CA HIS A 71 -3.69 -11.81 -2.81
C HIS A 71 -2.99 -10.49 -2.52
N ALA A 72 -2.25 -9.95 -3.50
CA ALA A 72 -1.50 -8.72 -3.40
C ALA A 72 -1.60 -7.94 -4.71
N ILE A 73 -1.33 -6.64 -4.63
CA ILE A 73 -1.17 -5.75 -5.79
C ILE A 73 0.28 -5.25 -5.97
N GLY A 74 1.19 -5.67 -5.07
CA GLY A 74 2.61 -5.33 -5.09
C GLY A 74 3.49 -6.58 -5.24
N SER A 75 4.82 -6.40 -5.19
CA SER A 75 5.83 -7.47 -5.40
C SER A 75 5.71 -8.11 -6.78
N ILE A 76 5.74 -7.27 -7.82
CA ILE A 76 5.57 -7.71 -9.20
C ILE A 76 6.89 -8.17 -9.83
N ASP A 77 7.99 -8.02 -9.11
CA ASP A 77 9.31 -8.52 -9.50
C ASP A 77 9.33 -10.04 -9.74
N HIS A 78 8.33 -10.77 -9.24
CA HIS A 78 8.17 -12.21 -9.44
C HIS A 78 7.38 -12.60 -10.69
N LEU A 79 6.76 -11.65 -11.41
CA LEU A 79 6.09 -11.97 -12.66
C LEU A 79 7.14 -12.25 -13.74
N ASP A 80 7.14 -13.48 -14.24
CA ASP A 80 7.98 -13.87 -15.37
C ASP A 80 7.45 -13.29 -16.67
N ILE A 81 7.81 -12.03 -16.91
CA ILE A 81 7.47 -11.27 -18.11
C ILE A 81 8.36 -11.63 -19.31
N ALA A 82 9.40 -12.45 -19.12
CA ALA A 82 10.33 -12.82 -20.19
C ALA A 82 9.67 -13.76 -21.22
N LEU A 83 8.65 -14.51 -20.80
CA LEU A 83 7.89 -15.44 -21.65
C LEU A 83 6.67 -14.79 -22.33
N ILE A 84 6.40 -13.51 -22.08
CA ILE A 84 5.22 -12.80 -22.60
C ILE A 84 5.69 -11.77 -23.62
N GLU A 85 4.98 -11.65 -24.74
CA GLU A 85 5.22 -10.60 -25.72
C GLU A 85 4.74 -9.25 -25.17
N PRO A 86 5.55 -8.18 -25.24
CA PRO A 86 5.11 -6.86 -24.79
C PRO A 86 4.06 -6.27 -25.73
N ASP A 87 3.03 -5.62 -25.18
CA ASP A 87 2.05 -4.85 -25.96
C ASP A 87 2.72 -3.70 -26.73
N LYS A 88 3.81 -3.16 -26.17
CA LYS A 88 4.62 -2.14 -26.83
C LYS A 88 6.07 -2.22 -26.38
N SER A 89 6.98 -2.04 -27.32
CA SER A 89 8.42 -1.90 -27.08
C SER A 89 8.95 -0.67 -27.80
N TRP A 90 9.77 0.13 -27.13
CA TRP A 90 10.44 1.27 -27.73
C TRP A 90 11.75 1.59 -27.00
N GLU A 91 12.61 2.35 -27.64
CA GLU A 91 13.89 2.75 -27.07
C GLU A 91 13.84 4.20 -26.59
N VAL A 92 14.55 4.47 -25.49
CA VAL A 92 14.66 5.81 -24.91
C VAL A 92 16.12 6.13 -24.66
N GLU A 93 16.59 7.23 -25.24
CA GLU A 93 17.90 7.79 -24.92
C GLU A 93 17.85 8.57 -23.60
N VAL A 94 18.94 8.48 -22.83
CA VAL A 94 19.09 9.22 -21.59
C VAL A 94 19.42 10.69 -21.93
N LYS A 95 18.53 11.60 -21.52
CA LYS A 95 18.67 13.05 -21.73
C LYS A 95 19.95 13.55 -21.07
N ASP A 96 20.67 14.42 -21.79
CA ASP A 96 21.91 15.07 -21.36
C ASP A 96 22.96 14.08 -20.81
N TYR A 97 23.04 12.89 -21.42
CA TYR A 97 23.98 11.85 -21.01
C TYR A 97 25.42 12.39 -20.99
N ALA A 98 26.10 12.14 -19.88
CA ALA A 98 27.54 12.32 -19.75
C ALA A 98 28.08 11.25 -18.81
N ASP A 99 29.30 10.77 -19.08
CA ASP A 99 29.96 9.77 -18.26
C ASP A 99 29.96 10.18 -16.78
N TYR A 100 29.59 9.25 -15.91
CA TYR A 100 29.55 9.37 -14.44
C TYR A 100 28.50 10.35 -13.90
N ARG A 101 27.77 11.06 -14.75
CA ARG A 101 26.69 11.97 -14.35
C ARG A 101 25.42 11.15 -14.09
N PRO A 102 24.78 11.29 -12.90
CA PRO A 102 23.44 10.75 -12.72
C PRO A 102 22.44 11.53 -13.58
N SER A 103 21.48 10.83 -14.18
CA SER A 103 20.35 11.42 -14.90
C SER A 103 19.03 10.94 -14.31
N VAL A 104 18.03 11.81 -14.34
CA VAL A 104 16.66 11.52 -13.93
C VAL A 104 15.74 12.08 -15.01
N GLN A 105 14.86 11.24 -15.56
CA GLN A 105 13.89 11.66 -16.55
C GLN A 105 12.59 10.89 -16.42
N ASP A 106 11.50 11.52 -16.81
CA ASP A 106 10.21 10.87 -16.92
C ASP A 106 10.06 10.25 -18.31
N ILE A 107 9.54 9.02 -18.35
CA ILE A 107 9.17 8.31 -19.56
C ILE A 107 7.64 8.22 -19.60
N GLU A 108 7.02 8.78 -20.63
CA GLU A 108 5.58 8.67 -20.85
C GLU A 108 5.20 7.22 -21.17
N VAL A 109 4.19 6.72 -20.47
CA VAL A 109 3.65 5.37 -20.65
C VAL A 109 2.35 5.47 -21.43
N PRO A 110 2.30 4.94 -22.65
CA PRO A 110 1.18 5.19 -23.54
C PRO A 110 -0.07 4.41 -23.10
N PHE A 111 -1.17 5.13 -22.95
CA PHE A 111 -2.52 4.58 -22.83
C PHE A 111 -3.37 5.15 -23.96
N ALA A 112 -4.24 4.33 -24.56
CA ALA A 112 -5.11 4.78 -25.64
C ALA A 112 -6.16 5.80 -25.11
N GLY A 113 -6.07 7.05 -25.54
CA GLY A 113 -7.03 8.11 -25.15
C GLY A 113 -7.21 8.21 -23.63
N ALA A 114 -8.47 8.12 -23.18
CA ALA A 114 -8.84 8.14 -21.76
C ALA A 114 -8.96 6.73 -21.13
N LYS A 115 -8.44 5.68 -21.79
CA LYS A 115 -8.53 4.29 -21.30
C LYS A 115 -7.86 4.16 -19.93
N SER A 116 -8.58 3.58 -18.97
CA SER A 116 -8.08 3.13 -17.67
C SER A 116 -7.36 1.80 -17.79
N GLY A 117 -6.59 1.44 -16.78
CA GLY A 117 -5.99 0.13 -16.71
C GLY A 117 -4.69 0.10 -15.93
N VAL A 118 -4.06 -1.07 -15.98
CA VAL A 118 -2.84 -1.37 -15.25
C VAL A 118 -1.87 -2.00 -16.23
N CYS A 119 -0.63 -1.54 -16.22
CA CYS A 119 0.43 -2.17 -16.98
C CYS A 119 1.73 -2.24 -16.20
N LEU A 120 2.55 -3.22 -16.53
CA LEU A 120 3.96 -3.22 -16.16
C LEU A 120 4.75 -2.43 -17.17
N VAL A 121 5.75 -1.74 -16.64
CA VAL A 121 6.80 -1.12 -17.44
C VAL A 121 8.11 -1.75 -16.99
N ASN A 122 8.72 -2.50 -17.89
CA ASN A 122 10.07 -3.01 -17.74
C ASN A 122 11.01 -2.09 -18.53
N VAL A 123 12.12 -1.71 -17.91
CA VAL A 123 13.18 -0.92 -18.52
C VAL A 123 14.47 -1.70 -18.35
N SER A 124 15.17 -1.96 -19.45
CA SER A 124 16.41 -2.71 -19.45
C SER A 124 17.48 -2.12 -20.37
N ASP A 125 18.73 -2.38 -20.03
CA ASP A 125 19.90 -2.30 -20.93
C ASP A 125 20.56 -3.68 -21.03
N GLU A 126 21.79 -3.75 -21.54
CA GLU A 126 22.54 -5.02 -21.68
C GLU A 126 22.80 -5.75 -20.35
N ASN A 127 22.87 -5.02 -19.22
CA ASN A 127 23.33 -5.55 -17.93
C ASN A 127 22.33 -5.36 -16.78
N PHE A 128 21.35 -4.48 -16.92
CA PHE A 128 20.41 -4.11 -15.88
C PHE A 128 18.98 -4.14 -16.40
N GLU A 129 18.07 -4.54 -15.52
CA GLU A 129 16.65 -4.42 -15.72
C GLU A 129 15.96 -3.91 -14.46
N SER A 130 14.83 -3.23 -14.63
CA SER A 130 13.98 -2.80 -13.55
C SER A 130 12.53 -2.77 -14.04
N THR A 131 11.61 -3.23 -13.20
CA THR A 131 10.19 -3.34 -13.54
C THR A 131 9.37 -2.56 -12.51
N THR A 132 8.33 -1.87 -12.98
CA THR A 132 7.39 -1.18 -12.08
C THR A 132 5.95 -1.29 -12.58
N LEU A 133 4.99 -1.10 -11.68
CA LEU A 133 3.56 -1.09 -11.98
C LEU A 133 3.10 0.34 -12.25
N VAL A 134 2.34 0.54 -13.32
CA VAL A 134 1.68 1.80 -13.63
C VAL A 134 0.17 1.57 -13.58
N ILE A 135 -0.51 2.34 -12.72
CA ILE A 135 -1.96 2.29 -12.56
C ILE A 135 -2.55 3.61 -13.07
N ARG A 136 -3.45 3.52 -14.06
CA ARG A 136 -4.29 4.63 -14.50
C ARG A 136 -5.74 4.35 -14.14
N SER A 137 -6.21 4.94 -13.05
CA SER A 137 -7.52 4.67 -12.46
C SER A 137 -8.13 5.94 -11.88
N ASP A 138 -9.43 6.14 -12.07
CA ASP A 138 -10.17 7.22 -11.41
C ASP A 138 -10.71 6.77 -10.04
N LEU A 139 -10.65 5.48 -9.72
CA LEU A 139 -11.07 4.97 -8.43
C LEU A 139 -10.04 5.26 -7.35
N ASP A 140 -10.55 5.43 -6.14
CA ASP A 140 -9.79 5.42 -4.89
C ASP A 140 -10.67 4.79 -3.83
N LEU A 141 -10.06 4.20 -2.79
CA LEU A 141 -10.82 3.51 -1.76
C LEU A 141 -10.31 3.77 -0.35
N ILE A 142 -11.26 3.89 0.56
CA ILE A 142 -11.04 3.98 1.99
C ILE A 142 -11.53 2.69 2.63
N LEU A 143 -10.64 2.03 3.37
CA LEU A 143 -10.94 0.82 4.12
C LEU A 143 -10.99 1.13 5.61
N LYS A 144 -12.10 0.78 6.25
CA LYS A 144 -12.23 0.71 7.71
C LYS A 144 -12.64 -0.70 8.11
N SER A 145 -12.10 -1.18 9.22
CA SER A 145 -12.41 -2.51 9.71
C SER A 145 -12.42 -2.58 11.23
N SER A 146 -13.29 -3.43 11.75
CA SER A 146 -13.28 -3.94 13.11
C SER A 146 -13.12 -5.46 13.09
N ARG A 147 -13.05 -6.09 14.26
CA ARG A 147 -13.07 -7.57 14.37
C ARG A 147 -14.38 -8.23 13.94
N ARG A 148 -15.39 -7.47 13.49
CA ARG A 148 -16.70 -8.01 13.07
C ARG A 148 -17.13 -7.57 11.69
N GLU A 149 -16.63 -6.44 11.21
CA GLU A 149 -17.19 -5.76 10.06
C GLU A 149 -16.11 -5.00 9.29
N ALA A 150 -16.20 -5.07 7.96
CA ALA A 150 -15.43 -4.24 7.05
C ALA A 150 -16.36 -3.25 6.35
N LEU A 151 -15.89 -2.02 6.22
CA LEU A 151 -16.50 -0.95 5.44
C LEU A 151 -15.48 -0.47 4.41
N VAL A 152 -15.88 -0.52 3.15
CA VAL A 152 -15.12 -0.05 1.99
C VAL A 152 -15.92 1.05 1.34
N PHE A 153 -15.39 2.27 1.34
CA PHE A 153 -15.94 3.37 0.56
C PHE A 153 -15.09 3.55 -0.69
N VAL A 154 -15.73 3.57 -1.86
CA VAL A 154 -15.08 3.78 -3.15
C VAL A 154 -15.64 5.05 -3.78
N GLU A 155 -14.75 5.91 -4.26
CA GLU A 155 -15.10 7.12 -4.98
C GLU A 155 -14.40 7.19 -6.33
N ASN A 156 -15.01 7.93 -7.25
CA ASN A 156 -14.32 8.41 -8.45
C ASN A 156 -13.65 9.74 -8.11
N ARG A 157 -12.33 9.75 -8.01
CA ARG A 157 -11.52 10.93 -7.65
C ARG A 157 -11.52 12.03 -8.69
N ARG A 158 -11.85 11.71 -9.94
CA ARG A 158 -11.95 12.71 -11.02
C ARG A 158 -13.25 13.50 -10.90
N THR A 159 -14.35 12.85 -10.52
CA THR A 159 -15.67 13.49 -10.39
C THR A 159 -16.01 13.88 -8.95
N GLY A 160 -15.29 13.36 -7.96
CA GLY A 160 -15.57 13.54 -6.53
C GLY A 160 -16.86 12.85 -6.06
N LYS A 161 -17.41 11.93 -6.87
CA LYS A 161 -18.67 11.24 -6.57
C LYS A 161 -18.42 9.83 -6.04
N PRO A 162 -19.31 9.30 -5.19
CA PRO A 162 -19.28 7.90 -4.84
C PRO A 162 -19.37 7.00 -6.08
N ALA A 163 -18.60 5.90 -6.08
CA ALA A 163 -18.57 4.96 -7.18
C ALA A 163 -19.50 3.78 -6.89
N THR A 164 -20.65 3.74 -7.55
CA THR A 164 -21.67 2.69 -7.40
C THR A 164 -21.33 1.45 -8.22
N GLY A 165 -21.71 0.27 -7.72
CA GLY A 165 -21.59 -0.98 -8.47
C GLY A 165 -20.15 -1.48 -8.66
N VAL A 166 -19.18 -0.90 -7.93
CA VAL A 166 -17.78 -1.31 -8.00
C VAL A 166 -17.63 -2.65 -7.31
N LYS A 167 -17.07 -3.63 -8.01
CA LYS A 167 -16.80 -4.95 -7.46
C LYS A 167 -15.71 -4.86 -6.40
N VAL A 168 -15.95 -5.43 -5.23
CA VAL A 168 -15.02 -5.44 -4.09
C VAL A 168 -14.65 -6.88 -3.74
N LEU A 169 -13.36 -7.15 -3.58
CA LEU A 169 -12.79 -8.42 -3.12
C LEU A 169 -12.07 -8.20 -1.79
N LEU A 170 -12.28 -9.09 -0.82
CA LEU A 170 -11.65 -9.07 0.49
C LEU A 170 -10.81 -10.32 0.67
N SER A 171 -9.57 -10.16 1.09
CA SER A 171 -8.61 -11.23 1.27
C SER A 171 -7.84 -11.11 2.59
N ASP A 172 -7.47 -12.26 3.15
CA ASP A 172 -6.60 -12.39 4.32
C ASP A 172 -5.10 -12.54 3.94
N GLY A 173 -4.77 -12.39 2.65
CA GLY A 173 -3.43 -12.63 2.11
C GLY A 173 -3.16 -14.08 1.69
N LYS A 174 -4.11 -15.00 1.92
CA LYS A 174 -4.02 -16.43 1.54
C LYS A 174 -5.18 -16.89 0.67
N LYS A 175 -6.36 -16.30 0.83
CA LYS A 175 -7.56 -16.53 0.01
C LYS A 175 -8.40 -15.27 -0.09
N VAL A 176 -9.24 -15.18 -1.12
CA VAL A 176 -10.34 -14.22 -1.15
C VAL A 176 -11.51 -14.85 -0.40
N PHE A 177 -11.86 -14.31 0.76
CA PHE A 177 -12.94 -14.84 1.60
C PHE A 177 -14.27 -14.07 1.44
N GLY A 178 -14.22 -12.85 0.87
CA GLY A 178 -15.39 -12.01 0.69
C GLY A 178 -15.42 -11.36 -0.68
N THR A 179 -16.61 -11.26 -1.26
CA THR A 179 -16.88 -10.47 -2.47
C THR A 179 -18.18 -9.70 -2.34
N GLY A 180 -18.33 -8.62 -3.10
CA GLY A 180 -19.55 -7.84 -3.19
C GLY A 180 -19.42 -6.69 -4.17
N ALA A 181 -20.36 -5.75 -4.11
CA ALA A 181 -20.33 -4.51 -4.87
C ALA A 181 -20.71 -3.33 -3.99
N THR A 182 -20.22 -2.13 -4.32
CA THR A 182 -20.63 -0.89 -3.64
C THR A 182 -22.06 -0.51 -4.00
N GLU A 183 -22.77 0.07 -3.03
CA GLU A 183 -24.13 0.58 -3.19
C GLU A 183 -24.12 1.99 -3.83
N LYS A 184 -25.31 2.63 -3.89
CA LYS A 184 -25.49 3.95 -4.52
C LYS A 184 -24.64 5.06 -3.90
N ASP A 185 -24.33 4.92 -2.62
CA ASP A 185 -23.48 5.82 -1.84
C ASP A 185 -21.98 5.47 -1.92
N GLY A 186 -21.59 4.53 -2.80
CA GLY A 186 -20.21 4.08 -2.95
C GLY A 186 -19.69 3.22 -1.79
N VAL A 187 -20.57 2.79 -0.88
CA VAL A 187 -20.19 1.99 0.28
C VAL A 187 -20.47 0.51 0.03
N PHE A 188 -19.50 -0.33 0.37
CA PHE A 188 -19.69 -1.75 0.63
C PHE A 188 -19.45 -1.99 2.12
N ARG A 189 -20.43 -2.56 2.83
CA ARG A 189 -20.35 -2.82 4.27
C ARG A 189 -20.88 -4.20 4.59
N LYS A 190 -20.06 -5.05 5.21
CA LYS A 190 -20.46 -6.42 5.54
C LYS A 190 -19.70 -6.99 6.74
N LYS A 191 -20.40 -7.85 7.49
CA LYS A 191 -19.82 -8.64 8.59
C LYS A 191 -19.18 -9.92 8.05
N PHE A 192 -18.05 -10.28 8.62
CA PHE A 192 -17.28 -11.47 8.24
C PHE A 192 -16.69 -12.13 9.49
N GLU A 193 -16.82 -13.44 9.57
CA GLU A 193 -16.30 -14.24 10.69
C GLU A 193 -14.76 -14.27 10.67
N GLU A 194 -14.16 -14.23 9.48
CA GLU A 194 -12.71 -14.19 9.26
C GLU A 194 -12.04 -12.99 9.94
N LEU A 195 -12.73 -11.84 10.03
CA LEU A 195 -12.18 -10.64 10.66
C LEU A 195 -11.84 -10.84 12.14
N LYS A 196 -12.42 -11.85 12.79
CA LYS A 196 -12.17 -12.19 14.19
C LYS A 196 -10.73 -12.64 14.42
N SER A 197 -10.09 -13.26 13.44
CA SER A 197 -8.79 -13.94 13.60
C SER A 197 -7.70 -13.50 12.62
N ILE A 198 -8.01 -12.87 11.49
CA ILE A 198 -6.97 -12.48 10.52
C ILE A 198 -6.09 -11.34 11.04
N ASP A 199 -4.82 -11.35 10.65
CA ASP A 199 -3.84 -10.30 11.01
C ASP A 199 -3.79 -9.16 9.99
N SER A 200 -4.27 -9.38 8.77
CA SER A 200 -4.27 -8.41 7.69
C SER A 200 -5.52 -8.57 6.85
N LEU A 201 -6.18 -7.46 6.58
CA LEU A 201 -7.29 -7.38 5.64
C LEU A 201 -6.82 -6.62 4.40
N ARG A 202 -6.91 -7.27 3.25
CA ARG A 202 -6.58 -6.70 1.94
C ARG A 202 -7.86 -6.54 1.14
N VAL A 203 -8.06 -5.38 0.56
CA VAL A 203 -9.22 -5.07 -0.27
C VAL A 203 -8.78 -4.64 -1.65
N PHE A 204 -9.47 -5.16 -2.66
CA PHE A 204 -9.30 -4.81 -4.06
C PHE A 204 -10.67 -4.42 -4.64
N ALA A 205 -10.73 -3.27 -5.30
CA ALA A 205 -11.92 -2.74 -5.95
C ALA A 205 -11.66 -2.60 -7.45
N ILE A 206 -12.61 -3.01 -8.29
CA ILE A 206 -12.50 -2.93 -9.75
C ILE A 206 -13.83 -2.59 -10.41
N ALA A 207 -13.79 -1.68 -11.38
CA ALA A 207 -14.88 -1.39 -12.30
C ALA A 207 -14.31 -0.87 -13.62
N GLU A 208 -14.69 -1.49 -14.75
CA GLU A 208 -14.36 -1.00 -16.11
C GLU A 208 -12.87 -0.63 -16.30
N GLY A 209 -11.96 -1.51 -15.85
CA GLY A 209 -10.50 -1.30 -15.94
C GLY A 209 -9.92 -0.33 -14.90
N HIS A 210 -10.75 0.41 -14.17
CA HIS A 210 -10.31 1.17 -13.01
C HIS A 210 -10.16 0.25 -11.80
N VAL A 211 -9.08 0.45 -11.06
CA VAL A 211 -8.74 -0.33 -9.86
C VAL A 211 -8.41 0.57 -8.69
N ALA A 212 -8.66 0.07 -7.48
CA ALA A 212 -8.14 0.63 -6.24
C ALA A 212 -7.91 -0.51 -5.24
N SER A 213 -6.97 -0.33 -4.31
CA SER A 213 -6.69 -1.35 -3.31
C SER A 213 -6.18 -0.73 -2.03
N ASN A 214 -6.43 -1.39 -0.90
CA ASN A 214 -5.90 -0.96 0.39
C ASN A 214 -5.66 -2.19 1.28
N ILE A 215 -4.72 -2.06 2.21
CA ILE A 215 -4.35 -3.10 3.16
C ILE A 215 -4.36 -2.47 4.55
N ILE A 216 -5.07 -3.11 5.48
CA ILE A 216 -5.05 -2.73 6.89
C ILE A 216 -4.54 -3.89 7.74
N GLY A 217 -3.59 -3.58 8.62
CA GLY A 217 -3.14 -4.50 9.66
C GLY A 217 -4.17 -4.58 10.78
N LEU A 218 -4.59 -5.79 11.12
CA LEU A 218 -5.49 -6.09 12.23
C LEU A 218 -4.78 -6.81 13.38
N SER A 219 -3.49 -7.14 13.23
CA SER A 219 -2.73 -7.79 14.31
C SER A 219 -2.76 -6.95 15.59
N GLY A 220 -2.96 -7.61 16.73
CA GLY A 220 -3.10 -6.95 18.04
C GLY A 220 -4.42 -6.20 18.27
N LEU A 221 -5.27 -6.02 17.24
CA LEU A 221 -6.58 -5.42 17.42
C LEU A 221 -7.45 -6.33 18.29
N LYS A 222 -7.91 -5.82 19.42
CA LYS A 222 -8.87 -6.54 20.29
C LYS A 222 -10.29 -6.27 19.83
N PHE A 223 -11.22 -7.13 20.24
CA PHE A 223 -12.63 -6.79 20.14
C PHE A 223 -12.91 -5.53 20.96
N GLY A 224 -13.56 -4.55 20.34
CA GLY A 224 -14.16 -3.46 21.08
C GLY A 224 -15.26 -4.04 21.97
N THR A 225 -14.93 -4.31 23.23
CA THR A 225 -15.91 -4.56 24.27
C THR A 225 -16.46 -3.20 24.67
N GLY A 226 -17.78 -3.02 24.60
CA GLY A 226 -18.43 -1.84 25.18
C GLY A 226 -18.19 -1.76 26.69
N LEU A 227 -18.65 -0.69 27.33
CA LEU A 227 -18.69 -0.66 28.78
C LEU A 227 -19.52 -1.84 29.28
N ALA A 228 -18.98 -2.57 30.26
CA ALA A 228 -19.71 -3.58 31.01
C ALA A 228 -19.88 -3.07 32.45
N ALA A 229 -20.94 -3.49 33.14
CA ALA A 229 -21.15 -3.14 34.54
C ALA A 229 -19.92 -3.51 35.38
N LYS A 230 -19.56 -2.65 36.34
CA LYS A 230 -18.37 -2.81 37.18
C LYS A 230 -18.69 -2.51 38.64
N GLY A 231 -18.12 -3.33 39.52
CA GLY A 231 -18.02 -3.05 40.94
C GLY A 231 -16.58 -2.67 41.28
N TYR A 232 -16.42 -1.58 42.03
CA TYR A 232 -15.15 -1.20 42.63
C TYR A 232 -15.22 -1.40 44.12
N LEU A 233 -14.24 -2.08 44.68
CA LEU A 233 -14.07 -2.24 46.12
C LEU A 233 -12.77 -1.54 46.51
N TYR A 234 -12.86 -0.65 47.48
CA TYR A 234 -11.70 0.07 48.03
C TYR A 234 -11.69 -0.10 49.53
N THR A 235 -10.51 -0.37 50.07
CA THR A 235 -10.26 -0.18 51.49
C THR A 235 -9.88 1.27 51.76
N ASP A 236 -10.05 1.73 52.99
CA ASP A 236 -9.57 3.06 53.40
C ASP A 236 -8.04 3.14 53.45
N ARG A 237 -7.36 1.99 53.57
CA ARG A 237 -5.89 1.86 53.55
C ARG A 237 -5.44 0.54 52.91
N PRO A 238 -4.23 0.47 52.35
CA PRO A 238 -3.75 -0.69 51.60
C PRO A 238 -3.35 -1.90 52.45
N ALA A 239 -3.19 -1.76 53.78
CA ALA A 239 -2.77 -2.84 54.68
C ALA A 239 -3.37 -2.69 56.08
N TYR A 240 -3.58 -3.84 56.74
CA TYR A 240 -4.10 -3.96 58.10
C TYR A 240 -3.24 -4.93 58.92
N GLN A 241 -3.19 -4.73 60.23
CA GLN A 241 -2.56 -5.62 61.20
C GLN A 241 -3.56 -6.63 61.79
N PRO A 242 -3.08 -7.75 62.36
CA PRO A 242 -3.95 -8.68 63.09
C PRO A 242 -4.75 -7.99 64.19
N GLY A 243 -6.06 -8.21 64.21
CA GLY A 243 -6.99 -7.60 65.16
C GLY A 243 -7.60 -6.27 64.69
N GLU A 244 -7.13 -5.67 63.60
CA GLU A 244 -7.75 -4.47 63.05
C GLU A 244 -9.02 -4.77 62.25
N THR A 245 -10.02 -3.88 62.35
CA THR A 245 -11.23 -3.95 61.52
C THR A 245 -10.98 -3.39 60.12
N VAL A 246 -11.24 -4.20 59.09
CA VAL A 246 -11.17 -3.79 57.68
C VAL A 246 -12.38 -2.93 57.32
N LYS A 247 -12.14 -1.71 56.82
CA LYS A 247 -13.19 -0.83 56.32
C LYS A 247 -13.21 -0.90 54.80
N LEU A 248 -14.37 -1.24 54.24
CA LEU A 248 -14.55 -1.44 52.80
C LEU A 248 -15.62 -0.47 52.26
N ARG A 249 -15.33 0.17 51.13
CA ARG A 249 -16.28 0.95 50.34
C ARG A 249 -16.50 0.28 48.99
N GLY A 250 -17.77 0.02 48.67
CA GLY A 250 -18.19 -0.45 47.35
C GLY A 250 -18.80 0.66 46.51
N ILE A 251 -18.46 0.70 45.21
CA ILE A 251 -19.12 1.54 44.20
C ILE A 251 -19.54 0.64 43.05
N ILE A 252 -20.84 0.55 42.78
CA ILE A 252 -21.38 -0.20 41.64
C ILE A 252 -21.70 0.79 40.52
N ARG A 253 -21.31 0.44 39.30
CA ARG A 253 -21.64 1.17 38.08
C ARG A 253 -22.32 0.22 37.10
N ASP A 254 -23.55 0.55 36.75
CA ASP A 254 -24.24 -0.05 35.62
C ASP A 254 -23.87 0.69 34.33
N VAL A 255 -24.30 0.14 33.19
CA VAL A 255 -24.11 0.77 31.88
C VAL A 255 -25.48 1.02 31.27
N ARG A 256 -25.81 2.29 31.01
CA ARG A 256 -26.98 2.72 30.24
C ARG A 256 -26.49 3.70 29.16
N ASP A 257 -26.96 3.54 27.93
CA ASP A 257 -26.62 4.38 26.77
C ASP A 257 -25.12 4.60 26.55
N GLY A 258 -24.31 3.57 26.82
CA GLY A 258 -22.85 3.63 26.65
C GLY A 258 -22.12 4.48 27.70
N ALA A 259 -22.79 4.87 28.79
CA ALA A 259 -22.20 5.57 29.92
C ALA A 259 -22.35 4.76 31.22
N PHE A 260 -21.41 4.95 32.15
CA PHE A 260 -21.53 4.41 33.50
C PHE A 260 -22.57 5.21 34.27
N VAL A 261 -23.56 4.52 34.83
CA VAL A 261 -24.58 5.11 35.72
C VAL A 261 -24.50 4.48 37.09
N THR A 262 -24.90 5.23 38.12
CA THR A 262 -25.14 4.62 39.44
C THR A 262 -26.47 3.87 39.36
N PRO A 263 -26.54 2.59 39.77
CA PRO A 263 -27.81 1.87 39.83
C PRO A 263 -28.83 2.62 40.68
N GLU A 264 -30.08 2.71 40.22
CA GLU A 264 -31.17 3.32 40.98
C GLU A 264 -31.62 2.38 42.09
N GLY A 265 -31.62 2.88 43.32
CA GLY A 265 -32.04 2.15 44.51
C GLY A 265 -30.88 1.53 45.28
N LYS A 266 -30.41 2.26 46.30
CA LYS A 266 -30.16 1.75 47.66
C LYS A 266 -30.29 2.92 48.63
#